data_AF-A0A1N7IBY2-F1
#
_entry.id   AF-A0A1N7IBY2-F1
#
_cell.length_a   1.000
_cell.length_b   1.000
_cell.length_c   1.000
_cell.angle_alpha   90.00
_cell.angle_beta   90.00
_cell.angle_gamma   90.00
#
_symmetry.space_group_name_H-M   'P 1'
#
loop_
_entity.id
_entity.type
_entity.pdbx_description
1 polymer ?
#
loop_
_entity_poly.entity_id
_entity_poly.type
_entity_poly.pdbx_seq_one_letter_code
_entity_poly.pdbx_strand_id
1 'polypeptide(L)'
;MNKKLRILCTLLFLSLTMQSCKNYYYLQHTPAVSDEEGNNIHTLKFAKENIQFVTFADYQINTVNKKYIFFKTKDIDDILKRNIKKTSSGQFLFMYTNMSIYNNLLGFYYENVTLEEIIKDYGKIVDANMENGVLYTYNSGKFNVVDIYRKYNGGVVRFINVNNPEVEDPQNKKFHLEVRNLFFDLNKKLWDKNAADFQ
;
A
#
# COMPACT_ATOMS: atom_id res chain seq x y z
N MET A 1 26.11 4.46 41.15
CA MET A 1 25.35 5.21 40.12
C MET A 1 24.27 6.04 40.81
N ASN A 2 24.33 7.37 40.72
CA ASN A 2 23.50 8.29 41.50
C ASN A 2 22.01 8.14 41.14
N LYS A 3 21.08 8.21 42.10
CA LYS A 3 19.64 7.95 41.89
C LYS A 3 19.04 8.89 40.83
N LYS A 4 19.52 10.13 40.78
CA LYS A 4 19.17 11.13 39.77
C LYS A 4 19.64 10.75 38.35
N LEU A 5 20.81 10.13 38.22
CA LEU A 5 21.36 9.69 36.94
C LEU A 5 20.59 8.50 36.36
N ARG A 6 20.13 7.58 37.22
CA ARG A 6 19.24 6.48 36.81
C ARG A 6 17.92 6.98 36.22
N ILE A 7 17.27 7.92 36.91
CA ILE A 7 16.00 8.52 36.47
C ILE A 7 16.17 9.25 35.13
N LEU A 8 17.27 10.00 34.97
CA LEU A 8 17.56 10.71 33.72
C LEU A 8 17.78 9.74 32.55
N CYS A 9 18.54 8.66 32.75
CA CYS A 9 18.73 7.63 31.72
C CYS A 9 17.42 6.94 31.36
N THR A 10 16.58 6.58 32.35
CA THR A 10 15.28 5.95 32.08
C THR A 10 14.35 6.86 31.29
N LEU A 11 14.31 8.16 31.60
CA LEU A 11 13.53 9.15 30.85
C LEU A 11 14.07 9.35 29.43
N LEU A 12 15.40 9.35 29.25
CA LEU A 12 16.01 9.42 27.92
C LEU A 12 15.65 8.20 27.07
N PHE A 13 15.76 6.99 27.63
CA PHE A 13 15.37 5.76 26.93
C PHE A 13 13.87 5.71 26.61
N LEU A 14 12.99 6.20 27.50
CA LEU A 14 11.56 6.35 27.20
C LEU A 14 11.29 7.39 26.10
N SER A 15 12.05 8.47 26.05
CA SER A 15 11.88 9.51 25.02
C SER A 15 12.32 9.02 23.63
N LEU A 16 13.33 8.15 23.57
CA LEU A 16 13.81 7.54 22.32
C LEU A 16 12.82 6.51 21.75
N THR A 17 12.05 5.81 22.59
CA THR A 17 11.00 4.90 22.11
C THR A 17 9.77 5.64 21.57
N MET A 18 9.55 6.89 21.97
CA MET A 18 8.45 7.73 21.45
C MET A 18 8.76 8.40 20.11
N GLN A 19 10.01 8.40 19.64
CA GLN A 19 10.35 8.91 18.30
C GLN A 19 10.00 7.94 17.15
N SER A 20 9.55 6.71 17.45
CA SER A 20 9.12 5.75 16.42
C SER A 20 7.68 5.95 15.95
N CYS A 21 7.13 7.16 16.01
CA CYS A 21 5.86 7.48 15.38
C CYS A 21 6.06 7.75 13.88
N LYS A 22 6.37 6.71 13.09
CA LYS A 22 6.16 6.79 11.64
C LYS A 22 4.66 6.94 11.42
N ASN A 23 4.18 8.15 11.16
CA ASN A 23 2.83 8.35 10.66
C ASN A 23 2.82 7.83 9.21
N TYR A 24 2.21 6.67 8.99
CA TYR A 24 2.04 6.01 7.68
C TYR A 24 1.02 6.74 6.79
N TYR A 25 0.84 8.05 6.97
CA TYR A 25 -0.19 8.86 6.30
C TYR A 25 0.43 10.10 5.66
N TYR A 26 1.65 9.98 5.14
CA TYR A 26 2.31 11.07 4.44
C TYR A 26 2.24 10.81 2.93
N LEU A 27 1.60 11.73 2.20
CA LEU A 27 1.45 11.67 0.75
C LEU A 27 2.19 12.85 0.09
N GLN A 28 2.97 12.55 -0.94
CA GLN A 28 3.44 13.52 -1.92
C GLN A 28 2.70 13.30 -3.24
N HIS A 29 1.65 14.08 -3.49
CA HIS A 29 0.94 14.04 -4.79
C HIS A 29 0.41 15.42 -5.17
N THR A 30 0.03 15.60 -6.43
CA THR A 30 -0.74 16.77 -6.88
C THR A 30 -2.24 16.54 -6.68
N PRO A 31 -3.06 17.61 -6.51
CA PRO A 31 -4.52 17.49 -6.49
C PRO A 31 -5.04 16.72 -7.71
N ALA A 32 -6.11 15.95 -7.49
CA ALA A 32 -6.75 15.17 -8.53
C ALA A 32 -7.50 16.05 -9.55
N VAL A 33 -7.62 15.57 -10.77
CA VAL A 33 -8.51 16.13 -11.80
C VAL A 33 -9.54 15.07 -12.18
N SER A 34 -10.81 15.43 -12.26
CA SER A 34 -11.86 14.49 -12.66
C SER A 34 -11.86 14.27 -14.18
N ASP A 35 -12.10 13.03 -14.61
CA ASP A 35 -12.33 12.68 -16.02
C ASP A 35 -13.82 12.81 -16.41
N GLU A 36 -14.14 12.51 -17.68
CA GLU A 36 -15.51 12.58 -18.21
C GLU A 36 -16.48 11.58 -17.56
N GLU A 37 -15.95 10.50 -16.97
CA GLU A 37 -16.72 9.45 -16.28
C GLU A 37 -16.89 9.76 -14.78
N GLY A 38 -16.32 10.88 -14.31
CA GLY A 38 -16.33 11.28 -12.90
C GLY A 38 -15.28 10.57 -12.04
N ASN A 39 -14.38 9.79 -12.64
CA ASN A 39 -13.23 9.21 -11.92
C ASN A 39 -12.22 10.31 -11.61
N ASN A 40 -11.41 10.09 -10.57
CA ASN A 40 -10.35 11.00 -10.18
C ASN A 40 -9.02 10.53 -10.78
N ILE A 41 -8.35 11.38 -11.55
CA ILE A 41 -7.01 11.16 -12.09
C ILE A 41 -5.97 11.79 -11.15
N HIS A 42 -5.05 10.97 -10.66
CA HIS A 42 -3.97 11.37 -9.77
C HIS A 42 -2.63 11.29 -10.49
N THR A 43 -1.80 12.32 -10.33
CA THR A 43 -0.39 12.24 -10.74
C THR A 43 0.45 11.89 -9.52
N LEU A 44 0.78 10.60 -9.39
CA LEU A 44 1.60 10.06 -8.32
C LEU A 44 3.08 10.38 -8.62
N LYS A 45 3.73 11.08 -7.69
CA LYS A 45 5.14 11.50 -7.85
C LYS A 45 6.03 10.69 -6.93
N PHE A 46 7.03 10.02 -7.48
CA PHE A 46 8.05 9.32 -6.70
C PHE A 46 9.36 9.26 -7.50
N ALA A 47 10.46 9.52 -6.81
CA ALA A 47 11.77 9.77 -7.44
C ALA A 47 11.68 10.83 -8.56
N LYS A 48 11.90 10.43 -9.82
CA LYS A 48 11.92 11.33 -10.99
C LYS A 48 10.79 11.09 -11.99
N GLU A 49 9.83 10.21 -11.70
CA GLU A 49 8.70 9.92 -12.59
C GLU A 49 7.37 10.32 -11.97
N ASN A 50 6.40 10.45 -12.86
CA ASN A 50 5.02 10.71 -12.56
C ASN A 50 4.19 9.59 -13.18
N ILE A 51 3.44 8.85 -12.37
CA ILE A 51 2.43 7.89 -12.86
C ILE A 51 1.07 8.55 -12.78
N GLN A 52 0.30 8.48 -13.87
CA GLN A 52 -1.13 8.74 -13.81
C GLN A 52 -1.84 7.51 -13.26
N PHE A 53 -2.60 7.69 -12.20
CA PHE A 53 -3.38 6.64 -11.55
C PHE A 53 -4.83 7.10 -11.42
N VAL A 54 -5.76 6.32 -11.96
CA VAL A 54 -7.20 6.67 -12.02
C VAL A 54 -7.96 5.90 -10.96
N THR A 55 -8.86 6.55 -10.24
CA THR A 55 -9.64 5.94 -9.15
C THR A 55 -11.10 6.32 -9.26
N PHE A 56 -12.00 5.49 -8.74
CA PHE A 56 -13.41 5.87 -8.62
C PHE A 56 -13.61 7.16 -7.81
N ALA A 57 -14.75 7.82 -8.04
CA ALA A 57 -15.07 9.14 -7.49
C ALA A 57 -15.12 9.19 -5.95
N ASP A 58 -15.44 8.08 -5.31
CA ASP A 58 -15.68 7.96 -3.87
C ASP A 58 -14.40 7.76 -3.02
N TYR A 59 -13.28 7.50 -3.69
CA TYR A 59 -11.97 7.40 -3.04
C TYR A 59 -11.55 8.75 -2.43
N GLN A 60 -11.15 8.68 -1.17
CA GLN A 60 -10.59 9.77 -0.40
C GLN A 60 -9.08 9.68 -0.38
N ILE A 61 -8.44 10.82 -0.59
CA ILE A 61 -6.99 10.99 -0.59
C ILE A 61 -6.66 12.24 0.19
N ASN A 62 -5.53 12.24 0.90
CA ASN A 62 -5.04 13.36 1.72
C ASN A 62 -5.93 13.84 2.88
N THR A 63 -7.15 13.33 3.01
CA THR A 63 -7.95 13.48 4.22
C THR A 63 -7.82 12.19 5.01
N VAL A 64 -7.40 12.24 6.28
CA VAL A 64 -7.29 11.05 7.13
C VAL A 64 -8.47 11.03 8.08
N ASN A 65 -9.46 10.19 7.81
CA ASN A 65 -10.50 9.86 8.76
C ASN A 65 -10.25 8.47 9.34
N LYS A 66 -9.78 8.43 10.60
CA LYS A 66 -9.42 7.20 11.32
C LYS A 66 -10.56 6.18 11.41
N LYS A 67 -11.83 6.61 11.29
CA LYS A 67 -12.99 5.71 11.27
C LYS A 67 -12.96 4.72 10.11
N TYR A 68 -12.33 5.09 9.00
CA TYR A 68 -12.29 4.30 7.76
C TYR A 68 -10.95 3.59 7.54
N ILE A 69 -10.17 3.43 8.62
CA ILE A 69 -8.88 2.74 8.62
C ILE A 69 -9.05 1.45 9.41
N PHE A 70 -8.93 0.30 8.74
CA PHE A 70 -9.27 -1.01 9.34
C PHE A 70 -8.10 -1.68 10.07
N PHE A 71 -6.90 -1.11 9.92
CA PHE A 71 -5.66 -1.63 10.47
C PHE A 71 -5.10 -0.74 11.57
N LYS A 72 -4.32 -1.35 12.45
CA LYS A 72 -3.43 -0.65 13.38
C LYS A 72 -2.02 -0.61 12.80
N THR A 73 -1.18 0.27 13.34
CA THR A 73 0.24 0.36 12.99
C THR A 73 0.95 -1.00 13.00
N LYS A 74 0.74 -1.81 14.05
CA LYS A 74 1.36 -3.13 14.15
C LYS A 74 0.98 -4.07 12.99
N ASP A 75 -0.27 -3.97 12.53
CA ASP A 75 -0.80 -4.87 11.49
C ASP A 75 -0.14 -4.55 10.15
N ILE A 76 0.03 -3.25 9.85
CA ILE A 76 0.77 -2.80 8.66
C ILE A 76 2.26 -3.07 8.79
N ASP A 77 2.86 -2.87 9.96
CA ASP A 77 4.28 -3.15 10.16
C ASP A 77 4.64 -4.61 9.83
N ASP A 78 3.77 -5.54 10.24
CA ASP A 78 3.93 -6.95 9.92
C ASP A 78 3.80 -7.19 8.40
N ILE A 79 2.84 -6.55 7.74
CA ILE A 79 2.65 -6.61 6.26
C ILE A 79 3.85 -6.04 5.50
N LEU A 80 4.42 -4.93 5.99
CA LEU A 80 5.53 -4.25 5.34
C LEU A 80 6.81 -5.06 5.45
N LYS A 81 7.10 -5.61 6.64
CA LYS A 81 8.37 -6.31 6.94
C LYS A 81 8.39 -7.76 6.49
N ARG A 82 7.24 -8.39 6.23
CA ARG A 82 7.16 -9.82 5.92
C ARG A 82 7.80 -10.18 4.58
N ASN A 83 7.51 -9.42 3.52
CA ASN A 83 7.78 -9.86 2.15
C ASN A 83 8.93 -9.11 1.46
N ILE A 84 9.36 -7.97 2.02
CA ILE A 84 10.48 -7.19 1.49
C ILE A 84 11.39 -6.78 2.65
N LYS A 85 12.66 -7.19 2.58
CA LYS A 85 13.64 -6.89 3.63
C LYS A 85 14.16 -5.46 3.54
N LYS A 86 14.15 -4.88 2.34
CA LYS A 86 14.57 -3.51 2.09
C LYS A 86 13.52 -2.54 2.62
N THR A 87 13.97 -1.48 3.27
CA THR A 87 13.07 -0.40 3.72
C THR A 87 12.63 0.43 2.51
N SER A 88 11.37 0.87 2.48
CA SER A 88 10.88 1.76 1.43
C SER A 88 11.64 3.09 1.42
N SER A 89 12.03 3.56 0.24
CA SER A 89 12.60 4.89 0.04
C SER A 89 11.56 6.00 0.23
N GLY A 90 10.27 5.68 0.08
CA GLY A 90 9.19 6.64 0.36
C GLY A 90 7.80 6.02 0.35
N GLN A 91 6.88 6.68 1.05
CA GLN A 91 5.44 6.48 0.89
C GLN A 91 4.90 7.60 0.00
N PHE A 92 4.07 7.26 -0.99
CA PHE A 92 3.51 8.25 -1.92
C PHE A 92 1.98 8.21 -1.99
N LEU A 93 1.33 7.17 -1.46
CA LEU A 93 -0.12 7.00 -1.55
C LEU A 93 -0.71 6.39 -0.27
N PHE A 94 -1.88 6.90 0.12
CA PHE A 94 -2.83 6.25 1.02
C PHE A 94 -4.23 6.64 0.59
N MET A 95 -5.13 5.66 0.48
CA MET A 95 -6.50 5.86 0.03
C MET A 95 -7.49 4.96 0.77
N TYR A 96 -8.73 5.44 0.91
CA TYR A 96 -9.88 4.69 1.41
C TYR A 96 -11.18 5.26 0.83
N THR A 97 -12.31 4.58 1.00
CA THR A 97 -13.63 5.13 0.64
C THR A 97 -14.44 5.46 1.90
N ASN A 98 -15.23 6.54 1.88
CA ASN A 98 -16.08 6.94 3.01
C ASN A 98 -17.22 5.95 3.28
N MET A 99 -17.59 5.17 2.27
CA MET A 99 -18.56 4.10 2.38
C MET A 99 -17.95 2.77 2.84
N SER A 100 -16.62 2.72 3.01
CA SER A 100 -15.83 1.65 3.63
C SER A 100 -16.57 0.33 3.70
N ILE A 101 -16.31 -0.51 2.73
CA ILE A 101 -16.65 -1.91 2.92
C ILE A 101 -15.53 -2.85 2.51
N TYR A 102 -14.61 -2.45 1.62
CA TYR A 102 -13.68 -3.46 1.07
C TYR A 102 -12.21 -3.08 1.01
N ASN A 103 -11.76 -1.82 1.01
CA ASN A 103 -10.33 -1.55 0.73
C ASN A 103 -9.72 -0.34 1.45
N ASN A 104 -8.57 -0.55 2.08
CA ASN A 104 -7.57 0.50 2.32
C ASN A 104 -6.36 0.23 1.43
N LEU A 105 -5.93 1.23 0.66
CA LEU A 105 -4.80 1.13 -0.27
C LEU A 105 -3.63 1.98 0.22
N LEU A 106 -2.43 1.39 0.22
CA LEU A 106 -1.16 2.06 0.53
C LEU A 106 -0.21 1.95 -0.67
N GLY A 107 0.60 2.98 -0.92
CA GLY A 107 1.62 2.98 -1.97
C GLY A 107 3.00 3.35 -1.46
N PHE A 108 3.99 2.50 -1.78
CA PHE A 108 5.39 2.63 -1.36
C PHE A 108 6.34 2.50 -2.55
N TYR A 109 7.44 3.23 -2.49
CA TYR A 109 8.52 3.16 -3.47
C TYR A 109 9.77 2.58 -2.83
N TYR A 110 10.43 1.67 -3.56
CA TYR A 110 11.69 1.02 -3.18
C TYR A 110 12.72 1.26 -4.27
N GLU A 111 13.68 2.15 -4.00
CA GLU A 111 14.77 2.48 -4.92
C GLU A 111 15.82 1.37 -4.93
N ASN A 112 16.44 1.13 -6.09
CA ASN A 112 17.46 0.09 -6.29
C ASN A 112 16.96 -1.31 -5.90
N VAL A 113 15.68 -1.56 -6.11
CA VAL A 113 15.05 -2.87 -5.97
C VAL A 113 14.53 -3.32 -7.32
N THR A 114 14.79 -4.56 -7.70
CA THR A 114 14.26 -5.13 -8.94
C THR A 114 13.08 -6.06 -8.67
N LEU A 115 12.25 -6.31 -9.69
CA LEU A 115 11.11 -7.21 -9.57
C LEU A 115 11.56 -8.65 -9.28
N GLU A 116 12.71 -9.05 -9.83
CA GLU A 116 13.33 -10.36 -9.61
C GLU A 116 13.79 -10.54 -8.16
N GLU A 117 14.33 -9.48 -7.54
CA GLU A 117 14.64 -9.48 -6.10
C GLU A 117 13.35 -9.65 -5.28
N ILE A 118 12.26 -8.95 -5.62
CA ILE A 118 10.96 -9.13 -4.94
C ILE A 118 10.50 -10.58 -5.05
N ILE A 119 10.49 -11.16 -6.26
CA ILE A 119 10.02 -12.52 -6.48
C ILE A 119 10.83 -13.53 -5.67
N LYS A 120 12.15 -13.35 -5.62
CA LYS A 120 13.06 -14.19 -4.84
C LYS A 120 12.82 -14.04 -3.33
N ASP A 121 12.70 -12.82 -2.83
CA ASP A 121 12.57 -12.52 -1.40
C ASP A 121 11.19 -12.91 -0.84
N TYR A 122 10.14 -12.86 -1.66
CA TYR A 122 8.80 -13.23 -1.23
C TYR A 122 8.71 -14.70 -0.82
N GLY A 123 9.46 -15.58 -1.48
CA GLY A 123 9.55 -16.99 -1.13
C GLY A 123 8.28 -17.81 -1.42
N LYS A 124 7.37 -17.30 -2.26
CA LYS A 124 6.20 -18.02 -2.75
C LYS A 124 6.00 -17.81 -4.25
N ILE A 125 5.20 -18.69 -4.87
CA ILE A 125 4.83 -18.58 -6.29
C ILE A 125 3.97 -17.32 -6.49
N VAL A 126 4.24 -16.60 -7.57
CA VAL A 126 3.49 -15.41 -7.99
C VAL A 126 2.06 -15.80 -8.35
N ASP A 127 1.06 -15.08 -7.83
CA ASP A 127 -0.34 -15.37 -8.13
C ASP A 127 -0.74 -14.82 -9.50
N ALA A 128 -0.19 -13.67 -9.91
CA ALA A 128 -0.27 -13.19 -11.29
C ALA A 128 1.00 -12.44 -11.73
N ASN A 129 1.50 -12.77 -12.92
CA ASN A 129 2.67 -12.14 -13.54
C ASN A 129 2.23 -11.29 -14.74
N MET A 130 2.58 -10.00 -14.71
CA MET A 130 2.16 -8.98 -15.66
C MET A 130 3.34 -8.45 -16.50
N GLU A 131 4.46 -9.17 -16.52
CA GLU A 131 5.77 -8.83 -17.11
C GLU A 131 6.46 -7.61 -16.46
N ASN A 132 5.81 -6.46 -16.47
CA ASN A 132 6.27 -5.27 -15.75
C ASN A 132 5.75 -5.20 -14.31
N GLY A 133 5.09 -6.25 -13.82
CA GLY A 133 4.64 -6.34 -12.44
C GLY A 133 4.34 -7.76 -11.98
N VAL A 134 4.21 -7.93 -10.67
CA VAL A 134 3.73 -9.16 -10.03
C VAL A 134 2.69 -8.85 -8.96
N LEU A 135 1.76 -9.76 -8.76
CA LEU A 135 0.72 -9.68 -7.75
C LEU A 135 0.82 -10.87 -6.81
N TYR A 136 0.60 -10.59 -5.53
CA TYR A 136 0.50 -11.59 -4.49
C TYR A 136 -0.74 -11.41 -3.62
N THR A 137 -1.38 -12.50 -3.23
CA THR A 137 -2.41 -12.55 -2.19
C THR A 137 -2.03 -13.39 -1.01
N TYR A 138 -2.43 -12.95 0.17
CA TYR A 138 -2.16 -13.69 1.40
C TYR A 138 -3.01 -13.18 2.54
N ASN A 139 -3.11 -14.03 3.57
CA ASN A 139 -3.66 -13.66 4.85
C ASN A 139 -2.58 -13.06 5.76
N SER A 140 -2.90 -11.94 6.40
CA SER A 140 -2.10 -11.35 7.47
C SER A 140 -2.98 -11.09 8.68
N GLY A 141 -2.93 -12.00 9.65
CA GLY A 141 -3.84 -11.97 10.81
C GLY A 141 -5.29 -12.10 10.34
N LYS A 142 -6.09 -11.05 10.58
CA LYS A 142 -7.49 -10.98 10.16
C LYS A 142 -7.71 -10.43 8.75
N PHE A 143 -6.66 -9.94 8.09
CA PHE A 143 -6.77 -9.26 6.80
C PHE A 143 -6.45 -10.18 5.63
N ASN A 144 -7.19 -10.01 4.55
CA ASN A 144 -6.80 -10.42 3.21
C ASN A 144 -6.07 -9.25 2.55
N VAL A 145 -4.91 -9.54 1.99
CA VAL A 145 -4.02 -8.54 1.40
C VAL A 145 -3.80 -8.87 -0.07
N VAL A 146 -3.93 -7.86 -0.94
CA VAL A 146 -3.42 -7.90 -2.32
C VAL A 146 -2.23 -6.96 -2.42
N ASP A 147 -1.07 -7.52 -2.75
CA ASP A 147 0.23 -6.83 -2.76
C ASP A 147 0.78 -6.86 -4.18
N ILE A 148 0.74 -5.71 -4.83
CA ILE A 148 1.05 -5.54 -6.26
C ILE A 148 2.36 -4.77 -6.38
N TYR A 149 3.30 -5.33 -7.12
CA TYR A 149 4.60 -4.74 -7.39
C TYR A 149 4.69 -4.41 -8.87
N ARG A 150 5.15 -3.21 -9.20
CA ARG A 150 5.40 -2.76 -10.57
C ARG A 150 6.84 -2.34 -10.72
N LYS A 151 7.50 -2.83 -11.76
CA LYS A 151 8.82 -2.35 -12.17
C LYS A 151 8.74 -0.87 -12.47
N TYR A 152 9.76 -0.15 -12.02
CA TYR A 152 9.93 1.27 -12.23
C TYR A 152 11.38 1.56 -12.61
N ASN A 153 11.64 2.67 -13.30
CA ASN A 153 12.98 3.04 -13.71
C ASN A 153 13.87 3.32 -12.47
N GLY A 154 14.74 2.37 -12.14
CA GLY A 154 15.61 2.44 -10.95
C GLY A 154 14.97 1.92 -9.65
N GLY A 155 13.83 1.22 -9.70
CA GLY A 155 13.24 0.62 -8.50
C GLY A 155 11.95 -0.16 -8.72
N VAL A 156 11.19 -0.34 -7.65
CA VAL A 156 9.86 -0.97 -7.67
C VAL A 156 8.86 -0.12 -6.90
N VAL A 157 7.67 0.02 -7.48
CA VAL A 157 6.48 0.58 -6.83
C VAL A 157 5.68 -0.57 -6.26
N ARG A 158 5.22 -0.45 -5.01
CA ARG A 158 4.40 -1.42 -4.29
C ARG A 158 3.07 -0.80 -3.90
N PHE A 159 1.97 -1.46 -4.25
CA PHE A 159 0.62 -1.14 -3.83
C PHE A 159 0.09 -2.24 -2.93
N ILE A 160 -0.39 -1.88 -1.74
CA ILE A 160 -0.90 -2.81 -0.74
C ILE A 160 -2.36 -2.50 -0.49
N ASN A 161 -3.24 -3.39 -0.91
CA ASN A 161 -4.67 -3.34 -0.66
C ASN A 161 -4.97 -4.23 0.55
N VAL A 162 -5.72 -3.70 1.52
CA VAL A 162 -6.08 -4.39 2.76
C VAL A 162 -7.60 -4.38 2.90
N ASN A 163 -8.20 -5.55 3.04
CA ASN A 163 -9.65 -5.66 3.18
C ASN A 163 -10.17 -5.10 4.52
N ASN A 164 -11.47 -4.82 4.60
CA ASN A 164 -12.13 -4.61 5.89
C ASN A 164 -12.53 -5.98 6.47
N PRO A 165 -11.93 -6.43 7.59
CA PRO A 165 -12.21 -7.74 8.16
C PRO A 165 -13.57 -7.80 8.89
N GLU A 166 -14.23 -6.67 9.10
CA GLU A 166 -15.53 -6.59 9.77
C GLU A 166 -16.71 -6.72 8.80
N VAL A 167 -16.43 -6.79 7.50
CA VAL A 167 -17.44 -6.88 6.45
C VAL A 167 -17.60 -8.32 6.01
N GLU A 168 -18.86 -8.77 5.94
CA GLU A 168 -19.20 -10.08 5.40
C GLU A 168 -19.00 -10.09 3.88
N ASP A 169 -17.87 -10.64 3.46
CA ASP A 169 -17.51 -10.84 2.07
C ASP A 169 -16.96 -12.27 1.90
N PRO A 170 -17.83 -13.27 1.65
CA PRO A 170 -17.42 -14.66 1.51
C PRO A 170 -16.35 -14.78 0.42
N GLN A 171 -15.20 -15.36 0.78
CA GLN A 171 -14.02 -15.48 -0.10
C GLN A 171 -13.44 -14.14 -0.56
N ASN A 172 -13.79 -13.02 0.08
CA ASN A 172 -13.33 -11.67 -0.27
C ASN A 172 -13.63 -11.26 -1.72
N LYS A 173 -14.74 -11.77 -2.29
CA LYS A 173 -15.08 -11.54 -3.71
C LYS A 173 -15.22 -10.07 -4.06
N LYS A 174 -15.85 -9.29 -3.20
CA LYS A 174 -16.06 -7.85 -3.46
C LYS A 174 -14.76 -7.08 -3.31
N PHE A 175 -13.93 -7.44 -2.34
CA PHE A 175 -12.56 -6.90 -2.23
C PHE A 175 -11.71 -7.21 -3.47
N HIS A 176 -11.69 -8.45 -3.94
CA HIS A 176 -10.92 -8.83 -5.13
C HIS A 176 -11.47 -8.18 -6.40
N LEU A 177 -12.80 -8.06 -6.53
CA LEU A 177 -13.44 -7.33 -7.62
C LEU A 177 -13.04 -5.85 -7.62
N GLU A 178 -13.05 -5.19 -6.47
CA GLU A 178 -12.65 -3.78 -6.34
C GLU A 178 -11.19 -3.59 -6.75
N VAL A 179 -10.27 -4.45 -6.25
CA VAL A 179 -8.86 -4.39 -6.62
C VAL A 179 -8.68 -4.64 -8.11
N ARG A 180 -9.38 -5.62 -8.69
CA ARG A 180 -9.31 -5.92 -10.11
C ARG A 180 -9.77 -4.75 -10.96
N ASN A 181 -10.93 -4.17 -10.65
CA ASN A 181 -11.47 -3.06 -11.42
C ASN A 181 -10.57 -1.82 -11.30
N LEU A 182 -10.04 -1.53 -10.10
CA LEU A 182 -9.13 -0.42 -9.89
C LEU A 182 -7.82 -0.59 -10.65
N PHE A 183 -7.13 -1.72 -10.50
CA PHE A 183 -5.80 -1.90 -11.07
C PHE A 183 -5.81 -2.34 -12.53
N PHE A 184 -6.72 -3.23 -12.94
CA PHE A 184 -6.67 -3.88 -14.25
C PHE A 184 -7.73 -3.41 -15.24
N ASP A 185 -8.79 -2.75 -14.79
CA ASP A 185 -9.76 -2.12 -15.70
C ASP A 185 -9.43 -0.63 -15.90
N LEU A 186 -9.49 0.18 -14.82
CA LEU A 186 -9.21 1.62 -14.87
C LEU A 186 -7.76 1.92 -15.22
N ASN A 187 -6.83 1.18 -14.62
CA ASN A 187 -5.39 1.40 -14.76
C ASN A 187 -4.69 0.40 -15.68
N LYS A 188 -5.43 -0.22 -16.62
CA LYS A 188 -4.90 -1.24 -17.54
C LYS A 188 -3.61 -0.84 -18.26
N LYS A 189 -3.45 0.46 -18.58
CA LYS A 189 -2.29 1.01 -19.29
C LYS A 189 -0.99 0.96 -18.46
N LEU A 190 -1.08 0.69 -17.16
CA LEU A 190 0.10 0.56 -16.30
C LEU A 190 0.79 -0.80 -16.46
N TRP A 191 0.13 -1.78 -17.07
CA TRP A 191 0.57 -3.18 -17.13
C TRP A 191 0.82 -3.62 -18.56
N ASP A 192 1.83 -4.46 -18.77
CA ASP A 192 2.09 -5.05 -20.10
C ASP A 192 1.13 -6.22 -20.37
N LYS A 193 0.70 -6.91 -19.31
CA LYS A 193 -0.34 -7.95 -19.33
C LYS A 193 -1.33 -7.75 -18.19
N ASN A 194 -2.59 -8.13 -18.42
CA ASN A 194 -3.63 -8.10 -17.38
C ASN A 194 -3.61 -9.38 -16.54
N ALA A 195 -3.95 -9.27 -15.25
CA ALA A 195 -4.11 -10.40 -14.34
C ALA A 195 -5.52 -11.03 -14.45
N ALA A 196 -5.90 -11.48 -15.65
CA ALA A 196 -7.27 -11.88 -16.01
C ALA A 196 -7.92 -12.93 -15.08
N ASP A 197 -7.10 -13.74 -14.38
CA ASP A 197 -7.54 -14.88 -13.57
C ASP A 197 -7.48 -14.62 -12.05
N PHE A 198 -7.37 -13.35 -11.63
CA PHE A 198 -7.37 -13.03 -10.20
C PHE A 198 -8.75 -13.32 -9.56
N GLN A 199 -8.81 -14.31 -8.65
CA GLN A 199 -10.00 -14.73 -7.86
C GLN A 199 -9.74 -14.67 -6.36
#